data_AF-A0A7C6S969-F1
#
_entry.id   AF-A0A7C6S969-F1
#
_cell.length_a   1.000
_cell.length_b   1.000
_cell.length_c   1.000
_cell.angle_alpha   90.00
_cell.angle_beta   90.00
_cell.angle_gamma   90.00
#
_symmetry.space_group_name_H-M   'P 1'
#
loop_
_entity.id
_entity.type
_entity.pdbx_description
1 polymer ?
#
loop_
_entity_poly.entity_id
_entity_poly.type
_entity_poly.pdbx_seq_one_letter_code
_entity_poly.pdbx_strand_id
1 'polypeptide(L)' 'REIVLAGARHGGLQEEKGRAFAGKDEAAAFLKEWLRPGDFVLVKASRGMQLEQIVAELLGQPD' A
#
# COMPACT_ATOMS: atom_id res chain seq x y z
N ARG A 1 12.23 -3.06 1.70
CA ARG A 1 11.06 -3.43 2.54
C ARG A 1 11.34 -3.15 4.00
N GLU A 2 12.37 -3.78 4.57
CA GLU A 2 12.74 -3.63 5.99
C GLU A 2 13.11 -2.19 6.40
N ILE A 3 13.85 -1.46 5.55
CA ILE A 3 14.22 -0.05 5.79
C ILE A 3 12.97 0.86 5.88
N VAL A 4 11.95 0.62 5.05
CA VAL A 4 10.73 1.44 5.05
C VAL A 4 9.91 1.19 6.32
N LEU A 5 9.76 -0.06 6.72
CA LEU A 5 9.07 -0.39 7.98
C LEU A 5 9.85 0.12 9.20
N ALA A 6 11.18 0.02 9.19
CA ALA A 6 12.02 0.57 10.25
C ALA A 6 11.88 2.09 10.36
N GLY A 7 11.88 2.81 9.23
CA GLY A 7 11.64 4.25 9.19
C GLY A 7 10.23 4.62 9.69
N ALA A 8 9.20 3.87 9.30
CA ALA A 8 7.84 4.09 9.78
C ALA A 8 7.72 3.88 11.30
N ARG A 9 8.35 2.83 11.84
CA ARG A 9 8.42 2.60 13.30
C ARG A 9 9.16 3.72 14.02
N HIS A 10 10.29 4.18 13.47
CA HIS A 10 11.02 5.32 14.02
C HIS A 10 10.16 6.59 14.05
N GLY A 11 9.27 6.77 13.06
CA GLY A 11 8.27 7.84 13.00
C GLY A 11 7.05 7.64 13.90
N GLY A 12 7.00 6.57 14.72
CA GLY A 12 5.93 6.32 15.69
C GLY A 12 4.83 5.36 15.22
N LEU A 13 4.94 4.73 14.05
CA LEU A 13 3.99 3.69 13.64
C LEU A 13 4.21 2.41 14.47
N GLN A 14 3.12 1.86 15.04
CA GLN A 14 3.18 0.58 15.75
C GLN A 14 3.55 -0.55 14.78
N GLU A 15 4.29 -1.56 15.25
CA GLU A 15 4.84 -2.61 14.40
C GLU A 15 3.74 -3.41 13.68
N GLU A 16 2.67 -3.72 14.40
CA GLU A 16 1.51 -4.47 13.91
C GLU A 16 0.72 -3.73 12.82
N LYS A 17 0.90 -2.40 12.71
CA LYS A 17 0.28 -1.55 11.69
C LYS A 17 1.12 -1.42 10.42
N GLY A 18 2.36 -1.90 10.43
CA GLY A 18 3.23 -1.96 9.26
C GLY A 18 3.12 -3.31 8.55
N ARG A 19 2.94 -3.29 7.22
CA ARG A 19 2.95 -4.51 6.40
C ARG A 19 3.78 -4.28 5.15
N ALA A 20 4.56 -5.30 4.77
CA ALA A 20 5.34 -5.30 3.53
C ALA A 20 4.90 -6.47 2.64
N PHE A 21 4.87 -6.22 1.33
CA PHE A 21 4.45 -7.18 0.31
C PHE A 21 5.57 -7.42 -0.70
N ALA A 22 5.58 -8.60 -1.32
CA ALA A 22 6.53 -8.98 -2.34
C ALA A 22 6.32 -8.22 -3.67
N GLY A 23 5.09 -7.76 -3.94
CA GLY A 23 4.77 -7.05 -5.17
C GLY A 23 3.48 -6.23 -5.06
N LYS A 24 3.15 -5.55 -6.16
CA LYS A 24 1.95 -4.70 -6.24
C LYS A 24 0.68 -5.55 -6.25
N ASP A 25 0.69 -6.66 -6.97
CA ASP A 25 -0.45 -7.57 -7.08
C ASP A 25 -0.85 -8.13 -5.71
N GLU A 26 0.15 -8.56 -4.90
CA GLU A 26 -0.09 -9.04 -3.54
C GLU A 26 -0.64 -7.93 -2.63
N ALA A 27 -0.09 -6.72 -2.74
CA ALA A 27 -0.57 -5.56 -1.99
C ALA A 27 -2.01 -5.18 -2.39
N ALA A 28 -2.32 -5.19 -3.69
CA ALA A 28 -3.65 -4.86 -4.21
C ALA A 28 -4.70 -5.90 -3.78
N ALA A 29 -4.37 -7.19 -3.86
CA ALA A 29 -5.24 -8.26 -3.36
C ALA A 29 -5.54 -8.09 -1.87
N PHE A 30 -4.52 -7.85 -1.04
CA PHE A 30 -4.72 -7.59 0.38
C PHE A 30 -5.58 -6.34 0.64
N LEU A 31 -5.32 -5.23 -0.07
CA LEU A 31 -6.05 -3.99 0.13
C LEU A 31 -7.52 -4.12 -0.26
N LYS A 32 -7.85 -4.87 -1.31
CA LYS A 32 -9.26 -5.14 -1.72
C LYS A 32 -10.05 -5.86 -0.63
N GLU A 33 -9.41 -6.77 0.11
CA GLU A 33 -10.06 -7.49 1.21
C GLU A 33 -10.10 -6.69 2.52
N TRP A 34 -9.07 -5.89 2.78
CA TRP A 34 -8.87 -5.22 4.07
C TRP A 34 -9.61 -3.88 4.18
N LEU A 35 -9.65 -3.11 3.09
CA LEU A 35 -10.29 -1.80 3.07
C LEU A 35 -11.81 -1.90 3.18
N ARG A 36 -12.41 -0.89 3.80
CA ARG A 36 -13.85 -0.77 3.99
C ARG A 36 -14.38 0.48 3.30
N PRO A 37 -15.67 0.50 2.90
CA PRO A 37 -16.29 1.72 2.42
C PRO A 37 -16.14 2.87 3.43
N GLY A 38 -15.63 4.01 2.96
CA GLY A 38 -15.37 5.19 3.78
C GLY A 38 -13.90 5.37 4.21
N ASP A 39 -13.03 4.39 3.97
CA ASP A 39 -11.60 4.54 4.26
C ASP A 39 -10.94 5.55 3.31
N PHE A 40 -10.04 6.36 3.87
CA PHE A 40 -9.17 7.25 3.09
C PHE A 40 -7.79 6.64 2.93
N VAL A 41 -7.34 6.51 1.69
CA VAL A 41 -6.06 5.88 1.35
C VAL A 41 -5.15 6.88 0.65
N LEU A 42 -3.94 7.08 1.18
CA LEU A 42 -2.87 7.82 0.52
C LEU A 42 -1.91 6.85 -0.16
N VAL A 43 -1.85 6.88 -1.49
CA VAL A 43 -0.86 6.12 -2.26
C VAL A 43 0.33 7.02 -2.59
N LYS A 44 1.53 6.59 -2.21
CA LYS A 44 2.77 7.33 -2.48
C LYS A 44 3.88 6.42 -2.97
N ALA A 45 4.50 6.83 -4.08
CA ALA A 45 5.71 6.22 -4.60
C ALA A 45 6.57 7.25 -5.36
N SER A 46 7.79 6.85 -5.73
CA SER A 46 8.57 7.46 -6.79
C SER A 46 8.12 6.94 -8.16
N ARG A 47 8.28 7.71 -9.23
CA ARG A 47 7.69 7.42 -10.56
C ARG A 47 7.96 5.99 -11.06
N GLY A 48 9.17 5.47 -10.90
CA GLY A 48 9.54 4.14 -11.41
C GLY A 48 8.81 2.96 -10.75
N MET A 49 8.17 3.16 -9.58
CA MET A 49 7.45 2.08 -8.89
C MET A 49 6.06 1.78 -9.47
N GLN A 50 5.47 2.75 -10.18
CA GLN A 50 4.17 2.61 -10.83
C GLN A 50 3.09 2.10 -9.87
N LEU A 51 2.85 2.82 -8.75
CA LEU A 51 1.81 2.42 -7.78
C LEU A 51 0.41 2.89 -8.19
N GLU A 52 0.30 3.72 -9.21
CA GLU A 52 -0.96 4.05 -9.90
C GLU A 52 -1.71 2.80 -10.33
N GLN A 53 -1.01 1.69 -10.63
CA GLN A 53 -1.62 0.40 -10.95
C GLN A 53 -2.43 -0.19 -9.79
N ILE A 54 -1.98 0.03 -8.53
CA ILE A 54 -2.76 -0.38 -7.35
C ILE A 54 -4.04 0.46 -7.25
N VAL A 55 -3.97 1.75 -7.61
CA VAL A 55 -5.15 2.63 -7.59
C VAL A 55 -6.16 2.19 -8.65
N ALA A 56 -5.69 1.90 -9.86
CA ALA A 56 -6.52 1.38 -10.95
C ALA A 56 -7.22 0.08 -10.53
N GLU A 57 -6.48 -0.85 -9.92
CA GLU A 57 -7.02 -2.10 -9.39
C GLU A 57 -8.08 -1.90 -8.29
N LEU A 58 -7.86 -0.98 -7.36
CA LEU A 58 -8.80 -0.70 -6.26
C LEU A 58 -10.07 -0.01 -6.74
N LEU A 59 -9.98 0.81 -7.78
CA LEU A 59 -11.11 1.51 -8.38
C LEU A 59 -11.80 0.71 -9.49
N GLY A 60 -11.26 -0.46 -9.86
CA GLY A 60 -11.77 -1.26 -10.98
C GLY A 60 -11.64 -0.55 -12.33
N GLN A 61 -10.62 0.29 -12.50
CA GLN A 61 -10.36 1.07 -13.70
C GLN A 61 -9.19 0.45 -14.48
N PRO A 62 -9.17 0.55 -15.82
CA PRO A 62 -7.99 0.18 -16.61
C PRO A 62 -6.83 1.15 -16.33
N ASP A 63 -5.60 0.63 -16.43
CA ASP A 63 -4.34 1.41 -16.42
C ASP A 63 -4.23 2.39 -17.60
#